data_AF-A0A523LVI7-F1
#
_entry.id   AF-A0A523LVI7-F1
#
_cell.length_a   1.000
_cell.length_b   1.000
_cell.length_c   1.000
_cell.angle_alpha   90.00
_cell.angle_beta   90.00
_cell.angle_gamma   90.00
#
_symmetry.space_group_name_H-M   'P 1'
#
loop_
_entity.id
_entity.type
_entity.pdbx_description
1 polymer ?
#
loop_
_entity_poly.entity_id
_entity_poly.type
_entity_poly.pdbx_seq_one_letter_code
_entity_poly.pdbx_strand_id
1 'polypeptide(L)'
;MIMRERKFLNRQVIAWAFYDWGNSAFALSVLAVLFPLFLGIYWSAGDPGTAVTARLTWATAIASVIVSVIAPVIGAVADSGGFRKRFLFIFATLGAISTAALNVIDEGGWLPALGLYIFASVGYYSANVFYDSLIVDVCRPRYYSLVSSLGHAIGYFGGAILLSLHVWMLYTPQTFGFDDTNEVVRFAFITVGIWWLIFMTPLLFIVHESKYLRARSGSTVRAAYQALSETFHKIRNYRNVTLFLTAYWFFIGGLFTVIFMAVNFGQRLGFSSQDLVTALLITNFVGFPATLAYGYLGHRFGPKHTIYLGLGVYIIIVCWAVFLKDVRQFYAMSIIIGMVQGGVQGMSRSLYASLIPEQHAGEFFGFYNMVTKFSHILGPVLVGIVAWISDEPKFILVVLLPMFVIGALMLMRVDTTDMRAD
;
A
#
# COMPACT_ATOMS: atom_id res chain seq x y z
N MET A 1 8.34 10.89 -32.18
CA MET A 1 7.58 9.65 -32.47
C MET A 1 6.16 9.88 -31.96
N ILE A 2 5.23 10.13 -32.88
CA ILE A 2 3.84 10.49 -32.59
C ILE A 2 3.25 9.40 -31.69
N MET A 3 2.83 9.76 -30.48
CA MET A 3 2.05 8.85 -29.64
C MET A 3 0.80 8.49 -30.44
N ARG A 4 0.77 7.31 -31.08
CA ARG A 4 -0.48 6.71 -31.58
C ARG A 4 -1.50 6.74 -30.43
N GLU A 5 -2.77 6.99 -30.75
CA GLU A 5 -3.88 6.91 -29.79
C GLU A 5 -3.84 5.55 -29.07
N ARG A 6 -3.19 5.50 -27.91
CA ARG A 6 -3.21 4.30 -27.08
C ARG A 6 -4.59 4.26 -26.45
N LYS A 7 -5.36 3.23 -26.79
CA LYS A 7 -6.58 2.88 -26.08
C LYS A 7 -6.27 2.78 -24.58
N PHE A 8 -7.26 3.13 -23.74
CA PHE A 8 -7.20 2.98 -22.28
C PHE A 8 -6.61 1.61 -21.90
N LEU A 9 -7.18 0.54 -22.44
CA LEU A 9 -6.68 -0.81 -22.22
C LEU A 9 -5.72 -1.21 -23.35
N ASN A 10 -4.47 -1.49 -22.97
CA ASN A 10 -3.45 -2.00 -23.88
C ASN A 10 -2.54 -2.99 -23.13
N ARG A 11 -1.66 -3.69 -23.87
CA ARG A 11 -0.78 -4.71 -23.29
C ARG A 11 0.13 -4.16 -22.18
N GLN A 12 0.59 -2.91 -22.26
CA GLN A 12 1.42 -2.30 -21.21
C GLN A 12 0.60 -2.02 -19.95
N VAL A 13 -0.62 -1.52 -20.10
CA VAL A 13 -1.55 -1.28 -18.98
C VAL A 13 -1.88 -2.58 -18.25
N ILE A 14 -2.18 -3.64 -18.99
CA ILE A 14 -2.48 -4.96 -18.41
C ILE A 14 -1.24 -5.51 -17.69
N ALA A 15 -0.08 -5.50 -18.35
CA ALA A 15 1.16 -5.99 -17.76
C ALA A 15 1.58 -5.21 -16.51
N TRP A 16 1.39 -3.88 -16.51
CA TRP A 16 1.61 -3.04 -15.35
C TRP A 16 0.64 -3.40 -14.23
N ALA A 17 -0.67 -3.49 -14.52
CA ALA A 17 -1.66 -3.83 -13.51
C ALA A 17 -1.39 -5.21 -12.87
N PHE A 18 -0.96 -6.21 -13.64
CA PHE A 18 -0.68 -7.56 -13.12
C PHE A 18 0.45 -7.58 -12.07
N TYR A 19 1.31 -6.57 -12.04
CA TYR A 19 2.24 -6.43 -10.93
C TYR A 19 1.52 -6.19 -9.60
N ASP A 20 0.44 -5.40 -9.59
CA ASP A 20 -0.36 -5.14 -8.39
C ASP A 20 -1.09 -6.42 -7.94
N TRP A 21 -1.56 -7.24 -8.89
CA TRP A 21 -2.08 -8.58 -8.60
C TRP A 21 -1.04 -9.46 -7.87
N GLY A 22 0.22 -9.38 -8.29
CA GLY A 22 1.32 -10.12 -7.70
C GLY A 22 1.72 -9.60 -6.31
N ASN A 23 1.99 -8.30 -6.18
CA ASN A 23 2.49 -7.71 -4.93
C ASN A 23 1.42 -7.71 -3.82
N SER A 24 0.13 -7.69 -4.17
CA SER A 24 -0.97 -7.61 -3.20
C SER A 24 -1.11 -8.89 -2.38
N ALA A 25 -0.62 -10.02 -2.90
CA ALA A 25 -0.44 -11.24 -2.12
C ALA A 25 0.46 -11.01 -0.90
N PHE A 26 1.56 -10.27 -1.06
CA PHE A 26 2.42 -9.91 0.08
C PHE A 26 1.70 -8.97 1.05
N ALA A 27 1.02 -7.94 0.53
CA ALA A 27 0.33 -6.98 1.36
C ALA A 27 -0.78 -7.61 2.23
N LEU A 28 -1.59 -8.51 1.66
CA LEU A 28 -2.68 -9.15 2.38
C LEU A 28 -2.22 -10.34 3.20
N SER A 29 -1.50 -11.29 2.60
CA SER A 29 -1.11 -12.50 3.31
C SER A 29 0.00 -12.23 4.32
N VAL A 30 1.04 -11.47 3.97
CA VAL A 30 2.20 -11.30 4.86
C VAL A 30 1.98 -10.12 5.80
N LEU A 31 1.77 -8.90 5.28
CA LEU A 31 1.69 -7.72 6.16
C LEU A 31 0.46 -7.74 7.07
N ALA A 32 -0.69 -8.15 6.56
CA ALA A 32 -1.96 -8.02 7.30
C ALA A 32 -2.33 -9.24 8.15
N VAL A 33 -2.03 -10.47 7.71
CA VAL A 33 -2.61 -11.67 8.34
C VAL A 33 -1.57 -12.66 8.86
N LEU A 34 -0.86 -13.36 7.97
CA LEU A 34 -0.08 -14.54 8.31
C LEU A 34 1.16 -14.20 9.13
N PHE A 35 1.90 -13.12 8.80
CA PHE A 35 3.10 -12.80 9.57
C PHE A 35 2.79 -12.35 11.01
N PRO A 36 1.88 -11.38 11.26
CA PRO A 36 1.51 -11.02 12.63
C PRO A 36 1.00 -12.21 13.45
N LEU A 37 0.18 -13.06 12.83
CA LEU A 37 -0.36 -14.26 13.47
C LEU A 37 0.77 -15.24 13.84
N PHE A 38 1.59 -15.64 12.86
CA PHE A 38 2.62 -16.65 13.03
C PHE A 38 3.79 -16.19 13.92
N LEU A 39 4.08 -14.88 13.92
CA LEU A 39 5.00 -14.27 14.87
C LEU A 39 4.58 -14.52 16.32
N GLY A 40 3.29 -14.41 16.63
CA GLY A 40 2.78 -14.61 17.98
C GLY A 40 2.67 -16.08 18.37
N ILE A 41 2.08 -16.91 17.49
CA ILE A 41 1.72 -18.29 17.87
C ILE A 41 2.86 -19.30 17.69
N TYR A 42 3.89 -18.99 16.89
CA TYR A 42 4.95 -19.94 16.54
C TYR A 42 6.35 -19.40 16.84
N TRP A 43 6.75 -18.28 16.23
CA TRP A 43 8.11 -17.76 16.42
C TRP A 43 8.36 -17.10 17.79
N SER A 44 7.31 -16.61 18.44
CA SER A 44 7.34 -16.01 19.78
C SER A 44 6.48 -16.81 20.77
N ALA A 45 6.30 -18.11 20.54
CA ALA A 45 5.47 -18.95 21.39
C ALA A 45 5.92 -18.85 22.86
N GLY A 46 4.97 -18.58 23.76
CA GLY A 46 5.22 -18.40 25.20
C GLY A 46 5.55 -16.97 25.64
N ASP A 47 5.78 -16.03 24.71
CA ASP A 47 6.02 -14.63 25.06
C ASP A 47 4.74 -13.84 25.32
N PRO A 48 4.78 -12.80 26.18
CA PRO A 48 3.65 -11.89 26.36
C PRO A 48 3.23 -11.22 25.05
N GLY A 49 1.92 -11.09 24.81
CA GLY A 49 1.40 -10.44 23.59
C GLY A 49 1.88 -8.99 23.39
N THR A 50 2.21 -8.30 24.48
CA THR A 50 2.84 -6.96 24.44
C THR A 50 4.24 -7.01 23.81
N ALA A 51 5.04 -8.04 24.09
CA ALA A 51 6.36 -8.23 23.49
C ALA A 51 6.25 -8.56 22.00
N VAL A 52 5.32 -9.43 21.62
CA VAL A 52 5.03 -9.77 20.20
C VAL A 52 4.61 -8.52 19.42
N THR A 53 3.71 -7.73 19.99
CA THR A 53 3.24 -6.47 19.40
C THR A 53 4.38 -5.47 19.24
N ALA A 54 5.24 -5.32 20.26
CA ALA A 54 6.40 -4.44 20.22
C ALA A 54 7.39 -4.88 19.13
N ARG A 55 7.69 -6.17 19.02
CA ARG A 55 8.57 -6.75 17.99
C ARG A 55 8.09 -6.44 16.58
N LEU A 56 6.81 -6.70 16.29
CA LEU A 56 6.21 -6.40 15.00
C LEU A 56 6.27 -4.90 14.71
N THR A 57 5.88 -4.07 15.68
CA THR A 57 5.87 -2.60 15.54
C THR A 57 7.26 -2.06 15.22
N TRP A 58 8.29 -2.50 15.95
CA TRP A 58 9.68 -2.10 15.69
C TRP A 58 10.17 -2.57 14.33
N ALA A 59 9.88 -3.81 13.92
CA ALA A 59 10.27 -4.30 12.61
C ALA A 59 9.62 -3.51 11.47
N THR A 60 8.32 -3.23 11.55
CA THR A 60 7.61 -2.40 10.58
C THR A 60 8.15 -0.96 10.55
N ALA A 61 8.48 -0.39 11.71
CA ALA A 61 9.08 0.94 11.82
C ALA A 61 10.48 1.00 11.19
N ILE A 62 11.34 0.02 11.48
CA ILE A 62 12.68 -0.09 10.89
C ILE A 62 12.58 -0.18 9.36
N ALA A 63 11.73 -1.06 8.83
CA ALA A 63 11.53 -1.19 7.39
C ALA A 63 11.05 0.12 6.76
N SER A 64 10.13 0.83 7.43
CA SER A 64 9.60 2.11 6.97
C SER A 64 10.64 3.22 6.98
N VAL A 65 11.50 3.29 8.01
CA VAL A 65 12.61 4.25 8.09
C VAL A 65 13.64 3.99 7.01
N ILE A 66 14.05 2.73 6.81
CA ILE A 66 14.97 2.35 5.73
C ILE A 66 14.43 2.84 4.39
N VAL A 67 13.18 2.52 4.07
CA VAL A 67 12.54 2.91 2.81
C VAL A 67 12.43 4.42 2.67
N SER A 68 12.04 5.13 3.74
CA SER A 68 11.89 6.59 3.71
C SER A 68 13.21 7.30 3.40
N VAL A 69 14.34 6.74 3.85
CA VAL A 69 15.68 7.28 3.57
C VAL A 69 16.15 6.91 2.16
N ILE A 70 15.98 5.66 1.73
CA ILE A 70 16.51 5.21 0.44
C ILE A 70 15.65 5.65 -0.74
N ALA A 71 14.31 5.68 -0.61
CA ALA A 71 13.36 5.84 -1.71
C ALA A 71 13.60 7.12 -2.56
N PRO A 72 13.80 8.31 -1.98
CA PRO A 72 14.08 9.51 -2.77
C PRO A 72 15.42 9.42 -3.51
N VAL A 73 16.44 8.82 -2.87
CA VAL A 73 17.78 8.67 -3.44
C VAL A 73 17.76 7.72 -4.64
N ILE A 74 17.21 6.51 -4.44
CA ILE A 74 17.13 5.51 -5.51
C ILE A 74 16.17 5.94 -6.61
N GLY A 75 15.11 6.70 -6.30
CA GLY A 75 14.21 7.32 -7.28
C GLY A 75 14.95 8.28 -8.21
N ALA A 76 15.74 9.19 -7.63
CA ALA A 76 16.55 10.13 -8.42
C ALA A 76 17.65 9.44 -9.26
N VAL A 77 18.22 8.33 -8.76
CA VAL A 77 19.16 7.51 -9.55
C VAL A 77 18.43 6.80 -10.69
N ALA A 78 17.24 6.26 -10.44
CA ALA A 78 16.47 5.54 -11.46
C ALA A 78 16.07 6.43 -12.65
N ASP A 79 15.71 7.68 -12.38
CA ASP A 79 15.35 8.66 -13.42
C ASP A 79 16.55 9.04 -14.30
N SER A 80 17.79 8.97 -13.80
CA SER A 80 18.98 9.40 -14.55
C SER A 80 19.38 8.47 -15.71
N GLY A 81 18.97 7.21 -15.67
CA GLY A 81 19.35 6.20 -16.65
C GLY A 81 18.22 5.30 -17.15
N GLY A 82 16.96 5.58 -16.80
CA GLY A 82 15.84 4.71 -17.12
C GLY A 82 15.99 3.33 -16.48
N PHE A 83 16.27 3.30 -15.17
CA PHE A 83 16.50 2.07 -14.40
C PHE A 83 15.32 1.69 -13.49
N ARG A 84 14.15 2.33 -13.60
CA ARG A 84 13.00 2.08 -12.70
C ARG A 84 12.57 0.62 -12.77
N LYS A 85 12.48 0.01 -13.95
CA LYS A 85 12.18 -1.44 -14.06
C LYS A 85 13.25 -2.32 -13.44
N ARG A 86 14.52 -1.94 -13.54
CA ARG A 86 15.65 -2.72 -12.99
C ARG A 86 15.63 -2.67 -11.47
N PHE A 87 15.41 -1.50 -10.88
CA PHE A 87 15.28 -1.39 -9.42
C PHE A 87 14.01 -2.09 -8.92
N LEU A 88 12.88 -1.95 -9.62
CA LEU A 88 11.67 -2.73 -9.33
C LEU A 88 11.98 -4.23 -9.26
N PHE A 89 12.66 -4.77 -10.27
CA PHE A 89 13.06 -6.18 -10.30
C PHE A 89 13.91 -6.57 -9.08
N ILE A 90 14.95 -5.78 -8.77
CA ILE A 90 15.85 -6.06 -7.64
C ILE A 90 15.09 -6.08 -6.32
N PHE A 91 14.29 -5.04 -6.03
CA PHE A 91 13.58 -4.92 -4.77
C PHE A 91 12.41 -5.89 -4.65
N ALA A 92 11.66 -6.15 -5.73
CA ALA A 92 10.60 -7.14 -5.72
C ALA A 92 11.15 -8.56 -5.56
N THR A 93 12.30 -8.86 -6.17
CA THR A 93 12.97 -10.16 -5.99
C THR A 93 13.47 -10.34 -4.57
N LEU A 94 14.09 -9.31 -3.97
CA LEU A 94 14.43 -9.30 -2.55
C LEU A 94 13.18 -9.56 -1.69
N GLY A 95 12.10 -8.81 -1.97
CA GLY A 95 10.81 -8.94 -1.31
C GLY A 95 10.27 -10.37 -1.31
N ALA A 96 10.18 -10.95 -2.50
CA ALA A 96 9.63 -12.27 -2.73
C ALA A 96 10.49 -13.40 -2.17
N ILE A 97 11.82 -13.33 -2.34
CA ILE A 97 12.74 -14.35 -1.82
C ILE A 97 12.76 -14.30 -0.29
N SER A 98 12.84 -13.11 0.32
CA SER A 98 12.78 -12.99 1.78
C SER A 98 11.45 -13.49 2.34
N THR A 99 10.34 -13.29 1.63
CA THR A 99 9.05 -13.85 2.00
C THR A 99 9.06 -15.37 1.94
N ALA A 100 9.50 -15.96 0.83
CA ALA A 100 9.57 -17.41 0.69
C ALA A 100 10.51 -18.04 1.74
N ALA A 101 11.61 -17.37 2.08
CA ALA A 101 12.56 -17.82 3.08
C ALA A 101 12.00 -17.84 4.51
N LEU A 102 10.84 -17.22 4.80
CA LEU A 102 10.20 -17.34 6.12
C LEU A 102 9.82 -18.80 6.45
N ASN A 103 9.64 -19.66 5.45
CA ASN A 103 9.24 -21.05 5.65
C ASN A 103 10.28 -21.88 6.44
N VAL A 104 11.57 -21.54 6.32
CA VAL A 104 12.65 -22.35 6.92
C VAL A 104 12.93 -22.01 8.38
N ILE A 105 12.17 -21.07 8.97
CA ILE A 105 12.41 -20.61 10.33
C ILE A 105 11.64 -21.47 11.32
N ASP A 106 12.37 -22.09 12.23
CA ASP A 106 11.85 -22.93 13.30
C ASP A 106 11.18 -22.15 14.44
N GLU A 107 10.39 -22.90 15.23
CA GLU A 107 9.68 -22.38 16.40
C GLU A 107 10.65 -21.66 17.35
N GLY A 108 10.19 -20.56 17.95
CA GLY A 108 11.06 -19.69 18.77
C GLY A 108 12.01 -18.78 17.97
N GLY A 109 12.12 -18.94 16.65
CA GLY A 109 12.99 -18.18 15.76
C GLY A 109 12.53 -16.74 15.44
N TRP A 110 12.01 -15.97 16.42
CA TRP A 110 11.47 -14.63 16.16
C TRP A 110 12.48 -13.65 15.56
N LEU A 111 13.75 -13.67 15.98
CA LEU A 111 14.75 -12.72 15.50
C LEU A 111 15.05 -12.88 13.99
N PRO A 112 15.39 -14.08 13.46
CA PRO A 112 15.53 -14.25 12.02
C PRO A 112 14.22 -14.00 11.26
N ALA A 113 13.06 -14.29 11.85
CA ALA A 113 11.77 -14.00 11.21
C ALA A 113 11.53 -12.51 11.02
N LEU A 114 11.82 -11.69 12.04
CA LEU A 114 11.77 -10.24 11.92
C LEU A 114 12.79 -9.72 10.90
N GLY A 115 13.99 -10.30 10.85
CA GLY A 115 15.01 -9.95 9.86
C GLY A 115 14.51 -10.14 8.43
N LEU A 116 13.97 -11.33 8.10
CA LEU A 116 13.38 -11.60 6.80
C LEU A 116 12.16 -10.73 6.50
N TYR A 117 11.30 -10.48 7.49
CA TYR A 117 10.17 -9.57 7.33
C TYR A 117 10.58 -8.14 7.01
N ILE A 118 11.64 -7.63 7.64
CA ILE A 118 12.20 -6.31 7.33
C ILE A 118 12.69 -6.28 5.89
N PHE A 119 13.50 -7.25 5.45
CA PHE A 119 13.95 -7.32 4.06
C PHE A 119 12.79 -7.45 3.07
N ALA A 120 11.79 -8.28 3.39
CA ALA A 120 10.62 -8.47 2.56
C ALA A 120 9.82 -7.17 2.41
N SER A 121 9.61 -6.46 3.53
CA SER A 121 8.92 -5.17 3.58
C SER A 121 9.68 -4.06 2.86
N VAL A 122 11.00 -3.98 3.04
CA VAL A 122 11.86 -3.02 2.30
C VAL A 122 11.78 -3.29 0.80
N GLY A 123 11.82 -4.56 0.38
CA GLY A 123 11.64 -4.97 -1.00
C GLY A 123 10.28 -4.55 -1.56
N TYR A 124 9.20 -4.83 -0.83
CA TYR A 124 7.84 -4.45 -1.22
C TYR A 124 7.66 -2.96 -1.37
N TYR A 125 8.02 -2.18 -0.34
CA TYR A 125 7.82 -0.74 -0.40
C TYR A 125 8.71 -0.06 -1.44
N SER A 126 9.97 -0.49 -1.58
CA SER A 126 10.89 0.11 -2.56
C SER A 126 10.51 -0.25 -3.99
N ALA A 127 10.05 -1.48 -4.26
CA ALA A 127 9.56 -1.84 -5.58
C ALA A 127 8.29 -1.05 -5.97
N ASN A 128 7.41 -0.78 -5.00
CA ASN A 128 6.21 0.04 -5.21
C ASN A 128 6.52 1.48 -5.63
N VAL A 129 7.61 2.08 -5.13
CA VAL A 129 8.07 3.41 -5.60
C VAL A 129 8.21 3.44 -7.12
N PHE A 130 8.88 2.43 -7.67
CA PHE A 130 9.13 2.35 -9.10
C PHE A 130 7.88 1.92 -9.87
N TYR A 131 7.11 0.99 -9.33
CA TYR A 131 5.84 0.57 -9.90
C TYR A 131 4.88 1.76 -10.10
N ASP A 132 4.66 2.55 -9.04
CA ASP A 132 3.83 3.74 -9.08
C ASP A 132 4.33 4.72 -10.14
N SER A 133 5.65 4.92 -10.21
CA SER A 133 6.26 5.87 -11.14
C SER A 133 6.14 5.48 -12.61
N LEU A 134 5.97 4.19 -12.93
CA LEU A 134 5.85 3.73 -14.31
C LEU A 134 4.49 4.08 -14.94
N ILE A 135 3.51 4.56 -14.16
CA ILE A 135 2.20 4.95 -14.68
C ILE A 135 2.32 6.02 -15.78
N VAL A 136 3.31 6.91 -15.67
CA VAL A 136 3.58 7.99 -16.64
C VAL A 136 4.08 7.46 -17.99
N ASP A 137 4.67 6.26 -18.02
CA ASP A 137 5.15 5.61 -19.23
C ASP A 137 4.11 4.67 -19.85
N VAL A 138 3.24 4.11 -19.00
CA VAL A 138 2.27 3.07 -19.37
C VAL A 138 1.06 3.67 -20.08
N CYS A 139 0.60 4.86 -19.67
CA CYS A 139 -0.60 5.49 -20.20
C CYS A 139 -0.52 7.02 -20.23
N ARG A 140 -1.41 7.65 -20.99
CA ARG A 140 -1.52 9.11 -21.09
C ARG A 140 -2.19 9.70 -19.84
N PRO A 141 -1.94 10.98 -19.51
CA PRO A 141 -2.52 11.64 -18.33
C PRO A 141 -4.04 11.51 -18.22
N ARG A 142 -4.76 11.64 -19.35
CA ARG A 142 -6.22 11.45 -19.41
C ARG A 142 -6.71 10.10 -18.87
N TYR A 143 -5.86 9.07 -18.88
CA TYR A 143 -6.20 7.71 -18.44
C TYR A 143 -5.64 7.33 -17.07
N TYR A 144 -4.90 8.22 -16.37
CA TYR A 144 -4.31 7.91 -15.05
C TYR A 144 -5.34 7.40 -14.04
N SER A 145 -6.54 7.98 -13.99
CA SER A 145 -7.59 7.55 -13.04
C SER A 145 -8.05 6.12 -13.32
N LEU A 146 -8.28 5.77 -14.59
CA LEU A 146 -8.73 4.42 -14.95
C LEU A 146 -7.61 3.39 -14.76
N VAL A 147 -6.37 3.72 -15.17
CA VAL A 147 -5.24 2.80 -15.11
C VAL A 147 -4.80 2.56 -13.66
N SER A 148 -4.68 3.61 -12.85
CA SER A 148 -4.35 3.49 -11.43
C SER A 148 -5.38 2.65 -10.68
N SER A 149 -6.67 2.88 -10.96
CA SER A 149 -7.76 2.12 -10.35
C SER A 149 -7.78 0.67 -10.81
N LEU A 150 -7.48 0.41 -12.08
CA LEU A 150 -7.35 -0.96 -12.59
C LEU A 150 -6.26 -1.72 -11.82
N GLY A 151 -5.10 -1.10 -11.59
CA GLY A 151 -4.02 -1.66 -10.77
C GLY A 151 -4.53 -2.09 -9.39
N HIS A 152 -5.03 -1.13 -8.60
CA HIS A 152 -5.54 -1.42 -7.26
C HIS A 152 -6.67 -2.46 -7.25
N ALA A 153 -7.60 -2.37 -8.21
CA ALA A 153 -8.72 -3.30 -8.31
C ALA A 153 -8.23 -4.75 -8.47
N ILE A 154 -7.36 -5.01 -9.45
CA ILE A 154 -6.87 -6.37 -9.65
C ILE A 154 -5.87 -6.79 -8.57
N GLY A 155 -5.22 -5.85 -7.91
CA GLY A 155 -4.47 -6.08 -6.67
C GLY A 155 -5.35 -6.67 -5.56
N TYR A 156 -6.49 -6.02 -5.27
CA TYR A 156 -7.46 -6.55 -4.31
C TYR A 156 -7.91 -7.96 -4.65
N PHE A 157 -8.25 -8.19 -5.92
CA PHE A 157 -8.72 -9.50 -6.34
C PHE A 157 -7.63 -10.58 -6.25
N GLY A 158 -6.41 -10.27 -6.73
CA GLY A 158 -5.29 -11.20 -6.74
C GLY A 158 -4.80 -11.59 -5.35
N GLY A 159 -4.62 -10.59 -4.48
CA GLY A 159 -4.24 -10.85 -3.10
C GLY A 159 -5.34 -11.60 -2.33
N ALA A 160 -6.61 -11.23 -2.52
CA ALA A 160 -7.72 -11.90 -1.83
C ALA A 160 -7.89 -13.35 -2.27
N ILE A 161 -7.70 -13.66 -3.56
CA ILE A 161 -7.76 -15.05 -4.05
C ILE A 161 -6.71 -15.90 -3.37
N LEU A 162 -5.45 -15.44 -3.36
CA LEU A 162 -4.37 -16.24 -2.78
C LEU A 162 -4.55 -16.39 -1.26
N LEU A 163 -4.91 -15.30 -0.55
CA LEU A 163 -5.21 -15.36 0.87
C LEU A 163 -6.40 -16.29 1.17
N SER A 164 -7.47 -16.26 0.36
CA SER A 164 -8.63 -17.13 0.54
C SER A 164 -8.25 -18.61 0.40
N LEU A 165 -7.34 -18.93 -0.53
CA LEU A 165 -6.80 -20.28 -0.68
C LEU A 165 -6.02 -20.70 0.58
N HIS A 166 -5.15 -19.83 1.11
CA HIS A 166 -4.41 -20.12 2.35
C HIS A 166 -5.33 -20.27 3.56
N VAL A 167 -6.34 -19.41 3.69
CA VAL A 167 -7.33 -19.50 4.76
C VAL A 167 -8.13 -20.80 4.65
N TRP A 168 -8.52 -21.21 3.44
CA TRP A 168 -9.18 -22.50 3.23
C TRP A 168 -8.28 -23.67 3.63
N MET A 169 -7.01 -23.65 3.24
CA MET A 169 -6.02 -24.65 3.67
C MET A 169 -5.86 -24.68 5.21
N LEU A 170 -5.92 -23.52 5.88
CA LEU A 170 -5.84 -23.45 7.35
C LEU A 170 -7.06 -24.08 8.03
N TYR A 171 -8.24 -24.00 7.42
CA TYR A 171 -9.45 -24.62 7.94
C TYR A 171 -9.49 -26.13 7.75
N THR A 172 -8.90 -26.64 6.66
CA THR A 172 -8.88 -28.08 6.35
C THR A 172 -7.48 -28.54 5.89
N PRO A 173 -6.45 -28.53 6.76
CA PRO A 173 -5.06 -28.85 6.37
C PRO A 173 -4.92 -30.24 5.73
N GLN A 174 -5.59 -31.23 6.30
CA GLN A 174 -5.47 -32.64 5.89
C GLN A 174 -6.01 -32.88 4.46
N THR A 175 -6.99 -32.09 4.01
CA THR A 175 -7.50 -32.16 2.63
C THR A 175 -6.44 -31.79 1.60
N PHE A 176 -5.46 -30.98 2.00
CA PHE A 176 -4.34 -30.54 1.15
C PHE A 176 -3.05 -31.34 1.41
N GLY A 177 -3.11 -32.35 2.28
CA GLY A 177 -1.95 -33.20 2.62
C GLY A 177 -0.97 -32.55 3.60
N PHE A 178 -1.41 -31.56 4.39
CA PHE A 178 -0.64 -30.98 5.47
C PHE A 178 -1.00 -31.63 6.80
N ASP A 179 0.00 -31.84 7.65
CA ASP A 179 -0.18 -32.47 8.97
C ASP A 179 -0.84 -31.49 9.95
N ASP A 180 -0.45 -30.21 9.89
CA ASP A 180 -0.95 -29.16 10.77
C ASP A 180 -1.09 -27.79 10.09
N THR A 181 -1.57 -26.80 10.85
CA THR A 181 -1.72 -25.41 10.37
C THR A 181 -0.39 -24.69 10.20
N ASN A 182 0.68 -25.10 10.89
CA ASN A 182 2.00 -24.47 10.77
C ASN A 182 2.63 -24.77 9.41
N GLU A 183 2.50 -26.02 8.94
CA GLU A 183 2.92 -26.40 7.58
C GLU A 183 2.19 -25.59 6.52
N VAL A 184 0.88 -25.37 6.70
CA VAL A 184 0.08 -24.52 5.81
C VAL A 184 0.64 -23.09 5.77
N VAL A 185 0.96 -22.48 6.91
CA VAL A 185 1.51 -21.11 6.93
C VAL A 185 2.90 -21.06 6.28
N ARG A 186 3.76 -22.04 6.55
CA ARG A 186 5.09 -22.15 5.91
C ARG A 186 4.96 -22.28 4.38
N PHE A 187 4.05 -23.13 3.92
CA PHE A 187 3.72 -23.26 2.49
C PHE A 187 3.14 -21.96 1.90
N ALA A 188 2.31 -21.26 2.66
CA ALA A 188 1.74 -19.99 2.25
C ALA A 188 2.82 -18.93 1.96
N PHE A 189 3.86 -18.83 2.80
CA PHE A 189 4.98 -17.91 2.55
C PHE A 189 5.73 -18.21 1.25
N ILE A 190 5.98 -19.49 0.95
CA ILE A 190 6.61 -19.91 -0.32
C ILE A 190 5.74 -19.48 -1.50
N THR A 191 4.46 -19.81 -1.46
CA THR A 191 3.54 -19.52 -2.57
C THR A 191 3.31 -18.02 -2.76
N VAL A 192 3.30 -17.20 -1.70
CA VAL A 192 3.28 -15.72 -1.83
C VAL A 192 4.52 -15.21 -2.57
N GLY A 193 5.71 -15.69 -2.20
CA GLY A 193 6.95 -15.31 -2.88
C GLY A 193 6.95 -15.69 -4.37
N ILE A 194 6.58 -16.94 -4.68
CA ILE A 194 6.50 -17.44 -6.06
C ILE A 194 5.44 -16.65 -6.86
N TRP A 195 4.27 -16.43 -6.29
CA TRP A 195 3.19 -15.66 -6.92
C TRP A 195 3.66 -14.27 -7.33
N TRP A 196 4.33 -13.56 -6.42
CA TRP A 196 4.83 -12.23 -6.70
C TRP A 196 5.91 -12.23 -7.80
N LEU A 197 6.83 -13.20 -7.81
CA LEU A 197 7.83 -13.33 -8.87
C LEU A 197 7.19 -13.59 -10.23
N ILE A 198 6.22 -14.52 -10.30
CA ILE A 198 5.51 -14.87 -11.55
C ILE A 198 4.81 -13.64 -12.11
N PHE A 199 4.01 -12.96 -11.28
CA PHE A 199 3.17 -11.84 -11.73
C PHE A 199 3.93 -10.52 -11.89
N MET A 200 5.18 -10.44 -11.44
CA MET A 200 6.09 -9.36 -11.84
C MET A 200 6.58 -9.51 -13.28
N THR A 201 6.73 -10.73 -13.79
CA THR A 201 7.35 -10.97 -15.10
C THR A 201 6.72 -10.20 -16.27
N PRO A 202 5.38 -10.07 -16.41
CA PRO A 202 4.79 -9.36 -17.55
C PRO A 202 5.22 -7.90 -17.58
N LEU A 203 5.30 -7.24 -16.42
CA LEU A 203 5.74 -5.84 -16.32
C LEU A 203 7.15 -5.67 -16.89
N LEU A 204 8.09 -6.56 -16.53
CA LEU A 204 9.49 -6.42 -16.92
C LEU A 204 9.69 -6.51 -18.44
N PHE A 205 8.97 -7.42 -19.10
CA PHE A 205 9.12 -7.69 -20.52
C PHE A 205 8.23 -6.82 -21.42
N ILE A 206 7.05 -6.41 -20.95
CA ILE A 206 6.04 -5.74 -21.79
C ILE A 206 6.04 -4.22 -21.58
N VAL A 207 6.26 -3.73 -20.36
CA VAL A 207 6.24 -2.29 -20.08
C VAL A 207 7.52 -1.65 -20.62
N HIS A 208 7.35 -0.59 -21.40
CA HIS A 208 8.47 0.17 -21.95
C HIS A 208 8.72 1.39 -21.07
N GLU A 209 9.95 1.54 -20.61
CA GLU A 209 10.36 2.67 -19.79
C GLU A 209 11.02 3.74 -20.68
N SER A 210 10.59 5.00 -20.54
CA SER A 210 11.27 6.11 -21.21
C SER A 210 12.64 6.35 -20.59
N LYS A 211 13.64 6.56 -21.46
CA LYS A 211 15.02 6.86 -21.06
C LYS A 211 15.24 8.36 -21.17
N TYR A 212 15.04 9.10 -20.08
CA TYR A 212 15.51 10.48 -19.98
C TYR A 212 16.97 10.45 -19.55
N LEU A 213 17.89 10.39 -20.53
CA LEU A 213 19.32 10.37 -20.23
C LEU A 213 19.72 11.67 -19.54
N ARG A 214 20.11 11.57 -18.27
CA ARG A 214 20.73 12.69 -17.54
C ARG A 214 22.15 12.29 -17.16
N ALA A 215 23.11 13.10 -17.58
CA ALA A 215 24.48 12.96 -17.10
C ALA A 215 24.49 13.28 -15.60
N ARG A 216 24.62 12.26 -14.75
CA ARG A 216 24.97 12.44 -13.33
C ARG A 216 26.39 11.93 -13.11
N SER A 217 27.23 12.82 -12.61
CA SER A 217 28.61 12.55 -12.22
C SER A 217 28.65 12.29 -10.70
N GLY A 218 29.27 11.17 -10.30
CA GLY A 218 29.71 10.91 -8.92
C GLY A 218 28.87 9.91 -8.12
N SER A 219 29.47 8.77 -7.78
CA SER A 219 28.97 7.81 -6.79
C SER A 219 29.48 8.19 -5.39
N THR A 220 28.67 8.83 -4.57
CA THR A 220 29.00 9.03 -3.14
C THR A 220 27.74 9.29 -2.33
N VAL A 221 27.75 8.99 -1.03
CA VAL A 221 26.69 9.36 -0.07
C VAL A 221 26.38 10.86 -0.12
N ARG A 222 27.39 11.70 -0.42
CA ARG A 222 27.22 13.14 -0.65
C ARG A 222 26.31 13.45 -1.85
N ALA A 223 26.41 12.69 -2.94
CA ALA A 223 25.53 12.83 -4.10
C ALA A 223 24.09 12.40 -3.79
N ALA A 224 23.90 11.42 -2.90
CA ALA A 224 22.58 11.01 -2.41
C ALA A 224 21.91 12.11 -1.57
N TYR A 225 22.65 12.72 -0.64
CA TYR A 225 22.14 13.83 0.18
C TYR A 225 21.88 15.10 -0.66
N GLN A 226 22.78 15.42 -1.59
CA GLN A 226 22.57 16.49 -2.56
C GLN A 226 21.34 16.23 -3.42
N ALA A 227 21.14 15.00 -3.91
CA ALA A 227 19.95 14.64 -4.65
C ALA A 227 18.67 14.84 -3.81
N LEU A 228 18.64 14.38 -2.56
CA LEU A 228 17.50 14.58 -1.66
C LEU A 228 17.19 16.07 -1.46
N SER A 229 18.22 16.87 -1.19
CA SER A 229 18.08 18.33 -1.02
C SER A 229 17.55 18.98 -2.30
N GLU A 230 18.13 18.64 -3.46
CA GLU A 230 17.65 19.11 -4.76
C GLU A 230 16.18 18.74 -5.00
N THR A 231 15.78 17.50 -4.68
CA THR A 231 14.40 17.03 -4.77
C THR A 231 13.47 17.86 -3.91
N PHE A 232 13.85 18.09 -2.65
CA PHE A 232 13.04 18.87 -1.72
C PHE A 232 12.84 20.31 -2.22
N HIS A 233 13.90 20.96 -2.70
CA HIS A 233 13.81 22.29 -3.28
C HIS A 233 12.96 22.32 -4.55
N LYS A 234 13.08 21.30 -5.42
CA LYS A 234 12.20 21.16 -6.60
C LYS A 234 10.74 21.04 -6.20
N ILE A 235 10.39 20.10 -5.32
CA ILE A 235 9.00 19.86 -4.89
C ILE A 235 8.40 21.12 -4.28
N ARG A 236 9.17 21.84 -3.47
CA ARG A 236 8.74 23.12 -2.87
C ARG A 236 8.42 24.19 -3.92
N ASN A 237 9.08 24.17 -5.08
CA ASN A 237 8.77 25.06 -6.19
C ASN A 237 7.45 24.68 -6.91
N TYR A 238 7.00 23.43 -6.79
CA TYR A 238 5.69 22.98 -7.27
C TYR A 238 4.63 23.13 -6.17
N ARG A 239 4.02 24.32 -6.08
CA ARG A 239 3.02 24.66 -5.06
C ARG A 239 1.91 23.61 -4.93
N ASN A 240 1.30 23.17 -6.04
CA ASN A 240 0.21 22.19 -6.01
C ASN A 240 0.66 20.80 -5.56
N VAL A 241 1.88 20.38 -5.91
CA VAL A 241 2.47 19.11 -5.44
C VAL A 241 2.67 19.16 -3.92
N THR A 242 3.23 20.26 -3.39
CA THR A 242 3.44 20.42 -1.95
C THR A 242 2.10 20.44 -1.19
N LEU A 243 1.12 21.23 -1.66
CA LEU A 243 -0.21 21.28 -1.05
C LEU A 243 -0.90 19.90 -1.05
N PHE A 244 -0.82 19.18 -2.18
CA PHE A 244 -1.36 17.84 -2.29
C PHE A 244 -0.66 16.88 -1.33
N LEU A 245 0.67 16.86 -1.27
CA LEU A 245 1.41 15.96 -0.38
C LEU A 245 1.08 16.22 1.09
N THR A 246 0.90 17.47 1.51
CA THR A 246 0.47 17.77 2.88
C THR A 246 -0.95 17.32 3.13
N ALA A 247 -1.89 17.57 2.21
CA ALA A 247 -3.26 17.07 2.34
C ALA A 247 -3.30 15.53 2.42
N TYR A 248 -2.56 14.88 1.50
CA TYR A 248 -2.38 13.45 1.39
C TYR A 248 -1.81 12.85 2.68
N TRP A 249 -0.79 13.46 3.28
CA TRP A 249 -0.21 13.01 4.55
C TRP A 249 -1.27 12.83 5.66
N PHE A 250 -2.22 13.77 5.77
CA PHE A 250 -3.32 13.66 6.72
C PHE A 250 -4.32 12.57 6.33
N PHE A 251 -4.92 12.64 5.14
CA PHE A 251 -6.03 11.74 4.83
C PHE A 251 -5.58 10.30 4.57
N ILE A 252 -4.40 10.08 3.99
CA ILE A 252 -3.87 8.73 3.79
C ILE A 252 -3.43 8.10 5.11
N GLY A 253 -2.88 8.91 6.02
CA GLY A 253 -2.56 8.47 7.38
C GLY A 253 -3.82 8.01 8.12
N GLY A 254 -4.90 8.78 8.05
CA GLY A 254 -6.20 8.40 8.61
C GLY A 254 -6.72 7.09 7.99
N LEU A 255 -6.70 6.99 6.65
CA LEU A 255 -7.14 5.80 5.91
C LEU A 255 -6.36 4.55 6.34
N PHE A 256 -5.03 4.57 6.31
CA PHE A 256 -4.22 3.42 6.71
C PHE A 256 -4.38 3.07 8.17
N THR A 257 -4.64 4.05 9.04
CA THR A 257 -4.89 3.77 10.46
C THR A 257 -6.21 3.04 10.67
N VAL A 258 -7.27 3.43 9.95
CA VAL A 258 -8.54 2.69 9.97
C VAL A 258 -8.33 1.23 9.56
N ILE A 259 -7.57 0.99 8.48
CA ILE A 259 -7.25 -0.36 8.00
C ILE A 259 -6.45 -1.14 9.05
N PHE A 260 -5.38 -0.54 9.55
CA PHE A 260 -4.45 -1.18 10.49
C PHE A 260 -5.12 -1.49 11.84
N MET A 261 -6.02 -0.62 12.31
CA MET A 261 -6.73 -0.79 13.58
C MET A 261 -8.01 -1.60 13.47
N ALA A 262 -8.50 -1.94 12.27
CA ALA A 262 -9.77 -2.64 12.09
C ALA A 262 -9.84 -3.97 12.86
N VAL A 263 -8.77 -4.76 12.82
CA VAL A 263 -8.67 -6.04 13.55
C VAL A 263 -8.69 -5.80 15.06
N ASN A 264 -7.86 -4.88 15.56
CA ASN A 264 -7.80 -4.57 16.99
C ASN A 264 -9.15 -4.04 17.51
N PHE A 265 -9.79 -3.16 16.75
CA PHE A 265 -11.10 -2.61 17.07
C PHE A 265 -12.16 -3.71 17.19
N GLY A 266 -12.21 -4.63 16.22
CA GLY A 266 -13.15 -5.77 16.27
C GLY A 266 -12.85 -6.76 17.41
N GLN A 267 -11.58 -7.03 17.72
CA GLN A 267 -11.20 -7.86 18.87
C GLN A 267 -11.66 -7.26 20.20
N ARG A 268 -11.52 -5.93 20.37
CA ARG A 268 -11.99 -5.24 21.59
C ARG A 268 -13.51 -5.25 21.73
N LEU A 269 -14.25 -5.40 20.63
CA LEU A 269 -15.70 -5.63 20.64
C LEU A 269 -16.07 -7.10 20.90
N GLY A 270 -15.09 -7.99 21.04
CA GLY A 270 -15.29 -9.41 21.32
C GLY A 270 -15.55 -10.26 20.07
N PHE A 271 -15.27 -9.76 18.87
CA PHE A 271 -15.46 -10.54 17.64
C PHE A 271 -14.38 -11.60 17.48
N SER A 272 -14.76 -12.76 16.91
CA SER A 272 -13.85 -13.88 16.73
C SER A 272 -12.82 -13.60 15.62
N SER A 273 -11.67 -14.26 15.65
CA SER A 273 -10.67 -14.16 14.57
C SER A 273 -11.25 -14.52 13.19
N GLN A 274 -12.20 -15.47 13.15
CA GLN A 274 -12.90 -15.83 11.93
C GLN A 274 -13.74 -14.67 11.37
N ASP A 275 -14.42 -13.93 12.24
CA ASP A 275 -15.19 -12.75 11.80
C ASP A 275 -14.27 -11.66 11.24
N LEU A 276 -13.10 -11.43 11.86
CA LEU A 276 -12.15 -10.41 11.41
C LEU A 276 -11.53 -10.76 10.06
N VAL A 277 -11.15 -12.03 9.85
CA VAL A 277 -10.67 -12.52 8.55
C VAL A 277 -11.76 -12.45 7.49
N THR A 278 -13.00 -12.80 7.83
CA THR A 278 -14.16 -12.69 6.93
C THR A 278 -14.41 -11.25 6.52
N ALA A 279 -14.38 -10.31 7.47
CA ALA A 279 -14.52 -8.88 7.22
C ALA A 279 -13.41 -8.32 6.30
N LEU A 280 -12.17 -8.77 6.50
CA LEU A 280 -11.05 -8.43 5.62
C LEU A 280 -11.29 -8.94 4.20
N LEU A 281 -11.68 -10.20 4.03
CA LEU A 281 -11.97 -10.77 2.71
C LEU A 281 -13.14 -10.06 2.02
N ILE A 282 -14.22 -9.75 2.74
CA ILE A 282 -15.35 -8.95 2.24
C ILE A 282 -14.83 -7.61 1.69
N THR A 283 -14.01 -6.90 2.47
CA THR A 283 -13.44 -5.60 2.08
C THR A 283 -12.68 -5.70 0.75
N ASN A 284 -11.89 -6.76 0.56
CA ASN A 284 -11.10 -6.93 -0.66
C ASN A 284 -11.94 -7.35 -1.87
N PHE A 285 -12.86 -8.31 -1.71
CA PHE A 285 -13.72 -8.76 -2.82
C PHE A 285 -14.72 -7.70 -3.26
N VAL A 286 -15.25 -6.90 -2.34
CA VAL A 286 -16.06 -5.71 -2.66
C VAL A 286 -15.18 -4.61 -3.26
N GLY A 287 -13.95 -4.46 -2.74
CA GLY A 287 -12.98 -3.49 -3.22
C GLY A 287 -12.63 -3.64 -4.68
N PHE A 288 -12.59 -4.86 -5.22
CA PHE A 288 -12.30 -5.11 -6.63
C PHE A 288 -13.27 -4.37 -7.59
N PRO A 289 -14.57 -4.70 -7.66
CA PRO A 289 -15.50 -4.03 -8.58
C PRO A 289 -15.70 -2.55 -8.21
N ALA A 290 -15.69 -2.22 -6.92
CA ALA A 290 -15.90 -0.85 -6.49
C ALA A 290 -14.75 0.08 -6.89
N THR A 291 -13.50 -0.38 -6.83
CA THR A 291 -12.34 0.41 -7.27
C THR A 291 -12.39 0.69 -8.77
N LEU A 292 -12.85 -0.26 -9.58
CA LEU A 292 -13.09 -0.03 -11.02
C LEU A 292 -14.15 1.04 -11.26
N ALA A 293 -15.28 0.96 -10.53
CA ALA A 293 -16.33 1.98 -10.59
C ALA A 293 -15.80 3.36 -10.14
N TYR A 294 -14.99 3.40 -9.09
CA TYR A 294 -14.33 4.60 -8.60
C TYR A 294 -13.37 5.21 -9.65
N GLY A 295 -12.65 4.36 -10.39
CA GLY A 295 -11.82 4.77 -11.51
C GLY A 295 -12.61 5.46 -12.61
N TYR A 296 -13.79 4.93 -12.94
CA TYR A 296 -14.71 5.55 -13.90
C TYR A 296 -15.23 6.90 -13.39
N LEU A 297 -15.63 6.99 -12.13
CA LEU A 297 -16.03 8.26 -11.50
C LEU A 297 -14.88 9.28 -11.54
N GLY A 298 -13.66 8.87 -11.20
CA GLY A 298 -12.46 9.71 -11.28
C GLY A 298 -12.10 10.16 -12.68
N HIS A 299 -12.41 9.38 -13.71
CA HIS A 299 -12.24 9.79 -15.09
C HIS A 299 -13.30 10.81 -15.54
N ARG A 300 -14.55 10.66 -15.08
CA ARG A 300 -15.67 11.52 -15.47
C ARG A 300 -15.72 12.84 -14.69
N PHE A 301 -15.50 12.80 -13.39
CA PHE A 301 -15.63 13.94 -12.48
C PHE A 301 -14.28 14.52 -12.02
N GLY A 302 -13.18 13.87 -12.39
CA GLY A 302 -11.83 14.22 -11.98
C GLY A 302 -11.43 13.57 -10.64
N PRO A 303 -10.14 13.26 -10.45
CA PRO A 303 -9.68 12.50 -9.28
C PRO A 303 -9.87 13.24 -7.96
N LYS A 304 -9.77 14.58 -7.95
CA LYS A 304 -9.96 15.41 -6.75
C LYS A 304 -11.37 15.28 -6.16
N HIS A 305 -12.42 15.37 -6.98
CA HIS A 305 -13.81 15.24 -6.52
C HIS A 305 -14.10 13.83 -5.97
N THR A 306 -13.55 12.83 -6.62
CA THR A 306 -13.70 11.44 -6.23
C THR A 306 -12.96 11.10 -4.93
N ILE A 307 -11.83 11.76 -4.63
CA ILE A 307 -11.19 11.71 -3.31
C ILE A 307 -12.13 12.27 -2.24
N TYR A 308 -12.76 13.44 -2.46
CA TYR A 308 -13.70 14.01 -1.48
C TYR A 308 -14.86 13.09 -1.15
N LEU A 309 -15.43 12.40 -2.15
CA LEU A 309 -16.47 11.40 -1.93
C LEU A 309 -15.98 10.34 -0.92
N GLY A 310 -14.75 9.86 -1.08
CA GLY A 310 -14.18 8.83 -0.22
C GLY A 310 -13.90 9.36 1.18
N LEU A 311 -13.37 10.58 1.31
CA LEU A 311 -13.17 11.24 2.60
C LEU A 311 -14.50 11.44 3.36
N GLY A 312 -15.56 11.84 2.65
CA GLY A 312 -16.90 11.95 3.23
C GLY A 312 -17.40 10.62 3.78
N VAL A 313 -17.20 9.54 3.04
CA VAL A 313 -17.55 8.18 3.49
C VAL A 313 -16.71 7.77 4.71
N TYR A 314 -15.41 8.04 4.74
CA TYR A 314 -14.58 7.78 5.93
C TYR A 314 -15.03 8.57 7.16
N ILE A 315 -15.44 9.83 7.01
CA ILE A 315 -15.99 10.63 8.11
C ILE A 315 -17.27 9.98 8.64
N ILE A 316 -18.19 9.56 7.76
CA ILE A 316 -19.42 8.86 8.15
C ILE A 316 -19.10 7.56 8.89
N ILE A 317 -18.17 6.76 8.38
CA ILE A 317 -17.75 5.49 8.97
C ILE A 317 -17.16 5.71 10.38
N VAL A 318 -16.28 6.70 10.54
CA VAL A 318 -15.68 7.02 11.85
C VAL A 318 -16.76 7.42 12.86
N CYS A 319 -17.73 8.23 12.44
CA CYS A 319 -18.88 8.58 13.30
C CYS A 319 -19.75 7.36 13.61
N TRP A 320 -19.99 6.48 12.63
CA TRP A 320 -20.81 5.29 12.82
C TRP A 320 -20.16 4.25 13.74
N ALA A 321 -18.83 4.13 13.71
CA ALA A 321 -18.08 3.18 14.53
C ALA A 321 -18.34 3.33 16.04
N VAL A 322 -18.70 4.53 16.52
CA VAL A 322 -19.05 4.78 17.92
C VAL A 322 -20.29 3.98 18.37
N PHE A 323 -21.18 3.67 17.45
CA PHE A 323 -22.43 2.97 17.71
C PHE A 323 -22.37 1.47 17.38
N LEU A 324 -21.21 0.98 16.95
CA LEU A 324 -21.05 -0.39 16.50
C LEU A 324 -21.11 -1.36 17.68
N LYS A 325 -22.00 -2.36 17.59
CA LYS A 325 -22.19 -3.39 18.62
C LYS A 325 -22.16 -4.81 18.05
N ASP A 326 -22.57 -4.99 16.81
CA ASP A 326 -22.80 -6.30 16.21
C ASP A 326 -21.82 -6.61 15.08
N VAL A 327 -21.46 -7.89 14.93
CA VAL A 327 -20.64 -8.39 13.81
C VAL A 327 -21.26 -8.05 12.45
N ARG A 328 -22.59 -8.05 12.33
CA ARG A 328 -23.27 -7.69 11.08
C ARG A 328 -23.01 -6.23 10.68
N GLN A 329 -22.96 -5.33 11.66
CA GLN A 329 -22.62 -3.91 11.43
C GLN A 329 -21.15 -3.79 11.04
N PHE A 330 -20.28 -4.61 11.63
CA PHE A 330 -18.87 -4.70 11.25
C PHE A 330 -18.69 -5.14 9.79
N TYR A 331 -19.41 -6.17 9.34
CA TYR A 331 -19.42 -6.57 7.93
C TYR A 331 -19.97 -5.49 7.01
N ALA A 332 -21.05 -4.81 7.40
CA ALA A 332 -21.57 -3.68 6.63
C ALA A 332 -20.52 -2.56 6.51
N MET A 333 -19.81 -2.24 7.58
CA MET A 333 -18.71 -1.27 7.58
C MET A 333 -17.56 -1.71 6.67
N SER A 334 -17.19 -2.99 6.67
CA SER A 334 -16.20 -3.57 5.74
C SER A 334 -16.61 -3.45 4.27
N ILE A 335 -17.89 -3.64 3.95
CA ILE A 335 -18.41 -3.42 2.60
C ILE A 335 -18.23 -1.94 2.22
N ILE A 336 -18.64 -1.01 3.08
CA ILE A 336 -18.55 0.44 2.77
C ILE A 336 -17.10 0.89 2.65
N ILE A 337 -16.20 0.45 3.54
CA ILE A 337 -14.77 0.71 3.45
C ILE A 337 -14.23 0.14 2.12
N GLY A 338 -14.55 -1.12 1.81
CA GLY A 338 -14.15 -1.77 0.56
C GLY A 338 -14.57 -0.96 -0.67
N MET A 339 -15.77 -0.36 -0.64
CA MET A 339 -16.27 0.44 -1.76
C MET A 339 -15.44 1.70 -2.06
N VAL A 340 -14.78 2.29 -1.06
CA VAL A 340 -14.07 3.58 -1.22
C VAL A 340 -12.55 3.48 -1.08
N GLN A 341 -12.05 2.46 -0.38
CA GLN A 341 -10.65 2.34 0.02
C GLN A 341 -9.69 2.36 -1.18
N GLY A 342 -9.91 1.45 -2.13
CA GLY A 342 -9.11 1.39 -3.35
C GLY A 342 -9.26 2.61 -4.25
N GLY A 343 -10.47 3.16 -4.26
CA GLY A 343 -10.80 4.37 -4.97
C GLY A 343 -9.97 5.57 -4.52
N VAL A 344 -9.92 5.84 -3.21
CA VAL A 344 -9.12 6.94 -2.65
C VAL A 344 -7.63 6.75 -2.92
N GLN A 345 -7.11 5.53 -2.73
CA GLN A 345 -5.70 5.21 -3.00
C GLN A 345 -5.34 5.41 -4.48
N GLY A 346 -6.15 4.83 -5.38
CA GLY A 346 -5.93 4.92 -6.82
C GLY A 346 -6.08 6.34 -7.36
N MET A 347 -7.07 7.10 -6.87
CA MET A 347 -7.24 8.50 -7.25
C MET A 347 -6.12 9.39 -6.71
N SER A 348 -5.60 9.11 -5.52
CA SER A 348 -4.46 9.85 -4.97
C SER A 348 -3.22 9.68 -5.83
N ARG A 349 -2.91 8.45 -6.25
CA ARG A 349 -1.83 8.17 -7.22
C ARG A 349 -2.05 8.88 -8.55
N SER A 350 -3.27 8.82 -9.09
CA SER A 350 -3.65 9.47 -10.36
C SER A 350 -3.51 11.00 -10.30
N LEU A 351 -4.05 11.60 -9.24
CA LEU A 351 -3.95 13.04 -8.98
C LEU A 351 -2.49 13.45 -8.86
N TYR A 352 -1.70 12.71 -8.08
CA TYR A 352 -0.27 12.99 -7.95
C TYR A 352 0.46 12.92 -9.28
N ALA A 353 0.27 11.83 -10.05
CA ALA A 353 0.88 11.66 -11.37
C ALA A 353 0.56 12.82 -12.33
N SER A 354 -0.63 13.41 -12.20
CA SER A 354 -1.08 14.54 -13.02
C SER A 354 -0.40 15.87 -12.64
N LEU A 355 0.11 15.99 -11.42
CA LEU A 355 0.72 17.23 -10.88
C LEU A 355 2.24 17.29 -11.04
N ILE A 356 2.90 16.16 -11.26
CA ILE A 356 4.37 16.05 -11.24
C ILE A 356 4.99 16.12 -12.64
N PRO A 357 6.23 16.62 -12.78
CA PRO A 357 6.96 16.57 -14.05
C PRO A 357 7.30 15.12 -14.46
N GLU A 358 6.98 14.75 -15.71
CA GLU A 358 7.18 13.39 -16.28
C GLU A 358 8.64 12.92 -16.22
N GLN A 359 9.58 13.84 -16.40
CA GLN A 359 11.02 13.54 -16.46
C GLN A 359 11.63 13.23 -15.08
N HIS A 360 10.88 13.46 -14.01
CA HIS A 360 11.31 13.24 -12.61
C HIS A 360 10.33 12.34 -11.86
N ALA A 361 9.62 11.47 -12.57
CA ALA A 361 8.58 10.65 -11.96
C ALA A 361 9.12 9.76 -10.84
N GLY A 362 10.26 9.09 -11.01
CA GLY A 362 10.87 8.27 -9.96
C GLY A 362 11.27 9.07 -8.71
N GLU A 363 11.87 10.24 -8.90
CA GLU A 363 12.24 11.18 -7.84
C GLU A 363 11.00 11.66 -7.05
N PHE A 364 9.95 12.10 -7.74
CA PHE A 364 8.72 12.58 -7.12
C PHE A 364 7.92 11.44 -6.46
N PHE A 365 7.82 10.26 -7.08
CA PHE A 365 7.16 9.10 -6.46
C PHE A 365 7.95 8.53 -5.28
N GLY A 366 9.28 8.67 -5.28
CA GLY A 366 10.11 8.40 -4.10
C GLY A 366 9.71 9.27 -2.92
N PHE A 367 9.50 10.57 -3.15
CA PHE A 367 9.03 11.49 -2.11
C PHE A 367 7.58 11.22 -1.68
N TYR A 368 6.67 10.93 -2.62
CA TYR A 368 5.29 10.52 -2.33
C TYR A 368 5.24 9.28 -1.42
N ASN A 369 6.07 8.27 -1.72
CA ASN A 369 6.16 7.07 -0.91
C ASN A 369 6.78 7.36 0.46
N MET A 370 7.81 8.22 0.55
CA MET A 370 8.36 8.68 1.82
C MET A 370 7.29 9.36 2.68
N VAL A 371 6.52 10.30 2.11
CA VAL A 371 5.39 10.96 2.79
C VAL A 371 4.36 9.92 3.24
N THR A 372 4.06 8.93 2.39
CA THR A 372 3.15 7.82 2.75
C THR A 372 3.65 7.08 4.01
N LYS A 373 4.95 6.75 4.10
CA LYS A 373 5.50 6.08 5.29
C LYS A 373 5.45 6.94 6.54
N PHE A 374 5.74 8.24 6.45
CA PHE A 374 5.54 9.15 7.57
C PHE A 374 4.07 9.29 7.97
N SER A 375 3.14 9.18 7.01
CA SER A 375 1.68 9.22 7.28
C SER A 375 1.23 8.05 8.15
N HIS A 376 1.84 6.88 7.96
CA HIS A 376 1.51 5.66 8.70
C HIS A 376 1.85 5.76 10.19
N ILE A 377 2.66 6.73 10.61
CA ILE A 377 3.05 6.89 12.02
C ILE A 377 2.04 7.76 12.77
N LEU A 378 1.57 8.85 12.14
CA LEU A 378 0.77 9.87 12.81
C LEU A 378 -0.54 9.31 13.38
N GLY A 379 -1.30 8.55 12.58
CA GLY A 379 -2.60 8.04 13.02
C GLY A 379 -2.49 6.99 14.14
N PRO A 380 -1.64 5.95 14.05
CA PRO A 380 -1.44 5.00 15.16
C PRO A 380 -0.91 5.66 16.44
N VAL A 381 -0.09 6.71 16.34
CA VAL A 381 0.33 7.49 17.51
C VAL A 381 -0.86 8.21 18.16
N LEU A 382 -1.71 8.87 17.37
CA LEU A 382 -2.93 9.50 17.89
C LEU A 382 -3.86 8.50 18.56
N VAL A 383 -4.06 7.34 17.92
CA VAL A 383 -4.82 6.21 18.48
C VAL A 383 -4.20 5.72 19.79
N GLY A 384 -2.89 5.53 19.84
CA GLY A 384 -2.17 5.06 21.01
C GLY A 384 -2.30 6.02 22.20
N ILE A 385 -2.21 7.33 21.96
CA ILE A 385 -2.42 8.36 22.99
C ILE A 385 -3.85 8.26 23.57
N VAL A 386 -4.86 8.16 22.71
CA VAL A 386 -6.26 8.04 23.16
C VAL A 386 -6.49 6.72 23.90
N ALA A 387 -5.92 5.61 23.42
CA ALA A 387 -6.01 4.31 24.06
C ALA A 387 -5.33 4.26 25.44
N TRP A 388 -4.36 5.15 25.71
CA TRP A 388 -3.76 5.29 27.03
C TRP A 388 -4.67 6.03 28.02
N ILE A 389 -5.50 6.95 27.51
CA ILE A 389 -6.41 7.78 28.31
C ILE A 389 -7.77 7.09 28.49
N SER A 390 -8.19 6.25 27.53
CA SER A 390 -9.52 5.64 27.47
C SER A 390 -9.45 4.19 26.96
N ASP A 391 -10.02 3.27 27.74
CA ASP A 391 -10.17 1.86 27.34
C ASP A 391 -11.31 1.63 26.33
N GLU A 392 -12.22 2.59 26.18
CA GLU A 392 -13.37 2.50 25.29
C GLU A 392 -12.97 2.48 23.80
N PRO A 393 -13.28 1.39 23.06
CA PRO A 393 -12.88 1.24 21.65
C PRO A 393 -13.43 2.33 20.72
N LYS A 394 -14.53 2.95 21.11
CA LYS A 394 -15.24 3.96 20.32
C LYS A 394 -14.40 5.22 20.07
N PHE A 395 -13.60 5.63 21.05
CA PHE A 395 -12.78 6.85 20.93
C PHE A 395 -11.54 6.63 20.05
N ILE A 396 -11.14 5.38 19.83
CA ILE A 396 -9.99 5.02 18.99
C ILE A 396 -10.15 5.52 17.56
N LEU A 397 -11.34 5.41 16.98
CA LEU A 397 -11.55 5.83 15.58
C LEU A 397 -11.90 7.31 15.46
N VAL A 398 -12.58 7.90 16.44
CA VAL A 398 -12.98 9.32 16.44
C VAL A 398 -11.78 10.26 16.38
N VAL A 399 -10.64 9.88 16.96
CA VAL A 399 -9.39 10.67 16.90
C VAL A 399 -8.86 10.86 15.47
N LEU A 400 -9.31 10.03 14.50
CA LEU A 400 -8.91 10.12 13.10
C LEU A 400 -9.77 11.13 12.31
N LEU A 401 -10.92 11.56 12.86
CA LEU A 401 -11.82 12.49 12.18
C LEU A 401 -11.14 13.83 11.82
N PRO A 402 -10.34 14.47 12.69
CA PRO A 402 -9.56 15.64 12.33
C PRO A 402 -8.60 15.41 11.16
N MET A 403 -8.01 14.22 11.02
CA MET A 403 -7.11 13.91 9.90
C MET A 403 -7.84 13.96 8.56
N PHE A 404 -9.05 13.38 8.49
CA PHE A 404 -9.86 13.43 7.27
C PHE A 404 -10.36 14.85 6.96
N VAL A 405 -10.80 15.60 7.98
CA VAL A 405 -11.29 16.98 7.81
C VAL A 405 -10.16 17.92 7.38
N ILE A 406 -9.02 17.90 8.07
CA ILE A 406 -7.86 18.73 7.72
C ILE A 406 -7.36 18.34 6.32
N GLY A 407 -7.22 17.04 6.04
CA GLY A 407 -6.84 16.56 4.71
C GLY A 407 -7.78 17.08 3.60
N ALA A 408 -9.10 17.04 3.82
CA ALA A 408 -10.08 17.59 2.89
C ALA A 408 -9.93 19.11 2.72
N LEU A 409 -9.84 19.88 3.82
CA LEU A 409 -9.69 21.34 3.77
C LEU A 409 -8.39 21.79 3.08
N MET A 410 -7.31 21.02 3.23
CA MET A 410 -6.05 21.28 2.53
C MET A 410 -6.13 20.95 1.05
N LEU A 411 -6.80 19.84 0.70
CA LEU A 411 -7.02 19.43 -0.69
C LEU A 411 -7.81 20.50 -1.47
N MET A 412 -8.63 21.33 -0.81
CA MET A 412 -9.40 22.41 -1.48
C MET A 412 -8.48 23.40 -2.17
N ARG A 413 -7.31 23.68 -1.57
CA ARG A 413 -6.32 24.64 -2.06
C ARG A 413 -5.47 24.12 -3.21
N VAL A 414 -5.53 22.83 -3.52
CA VAL A 414 -4.80 22.25 -4.67
C VAL A 414 -5.51 22.69 -5.93
N ASP A 415 -4.84 23.49 -6.75
CA ASP A 415 -5.40 23.87 -8.04
C ASP A 415 -5.24 22.74 -9.07
N THR A 416 -6.31 22.49 -9.81
CA THR A 416 -6.42 21.40 -10.77
C THR A 416 -6.75 21.90 -12.18
N THR A 417 -6.87 23.21 -12.39
CA THR A 417 -7.17 23.79 -13.71
C THR A 417 -6.06 23.57 -14.73
N ASP A 418 -4.79 23.57 -14.28
CA ASP A 418 -3.62 23.31 -15.13
C ASP A 418 -3.20 21.83 -15.13
N MET A 419 -4.11 20.92 -14.73
CA MET A 419 -3.87 19.50 -14.92
C MET A 419 -3.57 19.23 -16.40
N ARG A 420 -2.71 18.25 -16.66
CA ARG A 420 -2.44 17.74 -18.01
C ARG A 420 -3.75 17.25 -18.66
N ALA A 421 -4.49 18.17 -19.25
CA ALA A 421 -5.50 17.91 -20.24
C ALA A 421 -4.74 17.86 -21.56
N ASP A 422 -4.78 16.70 -22.22
CA ASP A 422 -4.28 16.51 -23.58
C ASP A 422 -4.79 17.61 -24.52
#